data_AF-A0A945H9M2-F1
#
_entry.id   AF-A0A945H9M2-F1
#
_cell.length_a   1.000
_cell.length_b   1.000
_cell.length_c   1.000
_cell.angle_alpha   90.00
_cell.angle_beta   90.00
_cell.angle_gamma   90.00
#
_symmetry.space_group_name_H-M   'P 1'
#
loop_
_entity.id
_entity.type
_entity.pdbx_description
1 polymer ?
#
loop_
_entity_poly.entity_id
_entity_poly.type
_entity_poly.pdbx_seq_one_letter_code
_entity_poly.pdbx_strand_id
1 'polypeptide(L)'
;MKWFSLRLSANRCVCETGLLLGLLTFAWPAFGEPRINEFLAANNRGLTDGDDEALDWIEIYNPSAKTVSLSGWSLTDDAKTPDKWRFPNITLGPRKYLVVFASGKDRTEGNELHTNFKLNGDGEYLALVHLDGSTVATEFTPEYPDQRQNISYGPGAGGNLQFFDKPTPGKTNGSGFAGVVQDTKFDPDRGFYDAPFRATITCATPDAKIRYTIDGSNPTSSHGKVYQGPIQINTTTTLRAAAFQSGLRSSNVDTHTYLFAEDIIRQPAKPNDFPTTWNGHPADYEMDPEVVNNPVYKGRVAGALKSIPSLSLVLNRDDFFKTGQGIYPKGEGVEKATSVELIYPKTQESKQADGSVQIVGGSSTGRWKVDKLSMRLKFTSRFGDTSFQHPLFGEDAMSQFDTLVVDARLNQVWSYGGGSGPSDQRRRGQNTRDQFVADLQNQMGGFAPHGIHVHVYINGLYWGLHTLHERPDEHFTAHYLGGSKEDYDVMKHRKSTVVSGNNRSYNALIAATSKNLSGVSAYSAVQQQLDVTNFIDYMLLNFYVGNTDWSHQNWYASFNHNSPEGRWRFHSWDAEHVLKGINDNSVGKNNAASPTGFHQSLKRNKEYQVLFGD
;
A
#
# COMPACT_ATOMS: atom_id res chain seq x y z
N MET A 1 60.35 59.62 14.87
CA MET A 1 60.83 59.90 16.24
C MET A 1 60.81 58.57 17.00
N LYS A 2 61.99 58.08 17.42
CA LYS A 2 62.33 56.95 18.34
C LYS A 2 61.59 55.61 18.14
N TRP A 3 62.13 54.56 17.49
CA TRP A 3 63.35 53.72 17.73
C TRP A 3 63.42 53.00 19.08
N PHE A 4 63.44 51.65 19.00
CA PHE A 4 64.27 50.61 19.68
C PHE A 4 63.56 49.26 19.37
N SER A 5 63.98 48.31 18.53
CA SER A 5 65.24 47.69 18.09
C SER A 5 65.98 46.83 19.14
N LEU A 6 66.40 45.64 18.65
CA LEU A 6 67.38 44.65 19.10
C LEU A 6 66.85 43.39 19.82
N ARG A 7 67.29 42.15 19.51
CA ARG A 7 68.21 41.61 18.49
C ARG A 7 68.05 40.08 18.41
N LEU A 8 68.45 39.51 17.26
CA LEU A 8 68.59 38.08 16.94
C LEU A 8 69.60 37.33 17.83
N SER A 9 69.46 36.00 17.90
CA SER A 9 70.53 35.08 17.45
C SER A 9 69.99 33.71 17.02
N ALA A 10 70.42 33.26 15.84
CA ALA A 10 70.26 31.91 15.32
C ALA A 10 71.39 30.99 15.82
N ASN A 11 71.13 29.68 15.98
CA ASN A 11 71.88 28.63 15.27
C ASN A 11 71.50 27.18 15.67
N ARG A 12 71.37 26.38 14.60
CA ARG A 12 71.78 24.97 14.42
C ARG A 12 71.01 23.82 15.10
N CYS A 13 70.39 23.08 14.19
CA CYS A 13 70.12 21.64 14.14
C CYS A 13 71.21 20.74 14.77
N VAL A 14 70.79 19.80 15.63
CA VAL A 14 71.32 18.42 15.72
C VAL A 14 70.17 17.48 16.13
N CYS A 15 70.09 16.38 15.41
CA CYS A 15 69.22 15.22 15.64
C CYS A 15 69.77 14.37 16.80
N GLU A 16 68.94 13.96 17.76
CA GLU A 16 69.11 12.65 18.40
C GLU A 16 67.83 12.21 19.14
N THR A 17 67.45 10.97 18.84
CA THR A 17 66.40 10.16 19.42
C THR A 17 66.64 9.86 20.90
N GLY A 18 65.60 9.97 21.73
CA GLY A 18 65.64 9.54 23.12
C GLY A 18 64.25 9.42 23.73
N LEU A 19 63.72 8.20 23.69
CA LEU A 19 62.45 7.76 24.27
C LEU A 19 62.36 8.10 25.77
N LEU A 20 61.31 8.79 26.21
CA LEU A 20 60.87 8.73 27.61
C LEU A 20 59.34 8.72 27.69
N LEU A 21 58.84 7.56 28.11
CA LEU A 21 57.45 7.29 28.45
C LEU A 21 56.95 8.34 29.46
N GLY A 22 56.02 9.18 29.02
CA GLY A 22 55.13 9.94 29.86
C GLY A 22 53.69 9.64 29.46
N LEU A 23 53.14 8.56 30.03
CA LEU A 23 51.71 8.25 29.96
C LEU A 23 50.95 9.32 30.76
N LEU A 24 50.67 10.45 30.10
CA LEU A 24 49.59 11.35 30.51
C LEU A 24 48.29 10.71 30.05
N THR A 25 47.76 9.82 30.88
CA THR A 25 46.36 9.42 30.79
C THR A 25 45.51 10.66 31.09
N PHE A 26 45.02 11.32 30.05
CA PHE A 26 43.79 12.08 30.17
C PHE A 26 42.70 11.06 30.53
N ALA A 27 42.44 10.92 31.83
CA ALA A 27 41.23 10.27 32.29
C ALA A 27 40.06 11.11 31.78
N TRP A 28 39.39 10.64 30.74
CA TRP A 28 38.02 11.09 30.47
C TRP A 28 37.19 10.81 31.72
N PRO A 29 36.45 11.78 32.29
CA PRO A 29 35.45 11.46 33.27
C PRO A 29 34.32 10.72 32.52
N ALA A 30 34.43 9.39 32.47
CA ALA A 30 33.36 8.53 32.00
C ALA A 30 32.43 8.26 33.18
N PHE A 31 31.56 9.21 33.50
CA PHE A 31 30.37 8.93 34.31
C PHE A 31 29.15 9.39 33.50
N GLY A 32 28.69 8.51 32.61
CA GLY A 32 27.31 8.57 32.19
C GLY A 32 26.51 7.66 33.12
N GLU A 33 25.45 8.19 33.70
CA GLU A 33 24.43 7.38 34.37
C GLU A 33 23.49 6.72 33.34
N PRO A 34 22.59 5.80 33.75
CA PRO A 34 21.58 5.25 32.86
C PRO A 34 20.77 6.36 32.18
N ARG A 35 20.53 6.20 30.88
CA ARG A 35 19.81 7.17 30.06
C ARG A 35 18.87 6.48 29.08
N ILE A 36 17.88 7.22 28.58
CA ILE A 36 17.15 6.79 27.38
C ILE A 36 18.12 6.84 26.19
N ASN A 37 18.28 5.72 25.50
CA ASN A 37 19.23 5.55 24.40
C ASN A 37 18.57 5.56 23.03
N GLU A 38 17.39 4.99 22.92
CA GLU A 38 16.63 4.91 21.69
C GLU A 38 15.18 4.64 22.06
N PHE A 39 14.21 5.20 21.34
CA PHE A 39 12.81 4.81 21.49
C PHE A 39 12.13 4.83 20.12
N LEU A 40 11.00 4.16 20.02
CA LEU A 40 10.21 4.07 18.80
C LEU A 40 8.73 4.14 19.18
N ALA A 41 8.05 5.21 18.73
CA ALA A 41 6.65 5.53 19.09
C ALA A 41 5.64 5.21 17.97
N ALA A 42 6.07 4.49 16.94
CA ALA A 42 5.20 4.06 15.84
C ALA A 42 5.70 2.72 15.27
N ASN A 43 5.46 1.62 15.98
CA ASN A 43 5.88 0.29 15.54
C ASN A 43 4.77 -0.45 14.77
N ASN A 44 5.09 -1.03 13.60
CA ASN A 44 4.13 -1.91 12.91
C ASN A 44 4.75 -3.17 12.27
N ARG A 45 6.08 -3.27 12.23
CA ARG A 45 6.79 -4.46 11.71
C ARG A 45 8.18 -4.66 12.32
N GLY A 46 8.51 -3.91 13.37
CA GLY A 46 9.80 -3.94 14.06
C GLY A 46 9.84 -5.01 15.15
N LEU A 47 10.44 -4.67 16.29
CA LEU A 47 10.49 -5.54 17.46
C LEU A 47 9.07 -5.91 17.92
N THR A 48 8.79 -7.19 18.16
CA THR A 48 7.54 -7.65 18.76
C THR A 48 7.78 -8.08 20.20
N ASP A 49 6.74 -8.02 21.02
CA ASP A 49 6.76 -8.61 22.37
C ASP A 49 6.49 -10.13 22.32
N GLY A 50 6.44 -10.76 23.49
CA GLY A 50 6.14 -12.19 23.65
C GLY A 50 4.72 -12.61 23.27
N ASP A 51 3.83 -11.65 22.97
CA ASP A 51 2.48 -11.87 22.43
C ASP A 51 2.46 -11.70 20.89
N ASP A 52 3.63 -11.60 20.25
CA ASP A 52 3.84 -11.34 18.81
C ASP A 52 3.25 -9.99 18.32
N GLU A 53 3.07 -9.03 19.23
CA GLU A 53 2.55 -7.69 18.90
C GLU A 53 3.69 -6.71 18.64
N ALA A 54 3.66 -6.00 17.51
CA ALA A 54 4.57 -4.89 17.23
C ALA A 54 4.17 -3.67 18.06
N LEU A 55 4.87 -3.43 19.17
CA LEU A 55 4.57 -2.39 20.15
C LEU A 55 5.65 -1.32 20.18
N ASP A 56 5.29 -0.12 20.60
CA ASP A 56 6.24 0.96 20.88
C ASP A 56 7.19 0.55 22.01
N TRP A 57 8.39 1.10 22.02
CA TRP A 57 9.40 0.72 23.01
C TRP A 57 10.37 1.85 23.33
N ILE A 58 10.93 1.77 24.53
CA ILE A 58 11.93 2.68 25.09
C ILE A 58 13.12 1.84 25.52
N GLU A 59 14.31 2.22 25.09
CA GLU A 59 15.56 1.56 25.46
C GLU A 59 16.35 2.41 26.45
N ILE A 60 16.76 1.78 27.55
CA ILE A 60 17.67 2.34 28.55
C ILE A 60 19.06 1.75 28.35
N TYR A 61 20.08 2.61 28.33
CA TYR A 61 21.47 2.20 28.27
C TYR A 61 22.23 2.64 29.52
N ASN A 62 23.02 1.73 30.08
CA ASN A 62 24.00 2.04 31.11
C ASN A 62 25.39 2.24 30.47
N PRO A 63 25.86 3.49 30.25
CA PRO A 63 27.16 3.75 29.67
C PRO A 63 28.32 3.58 30.68
N SER A 64 28.03 3.38 31.97
CA SER A 64 29.05 3.25 33.00
C SER A 64 29.77 1.89 32.93
N ALA A 65 30.91 1.81 33.62
CA ALA A 65 31.67 0.57 33.79
C ALA A 65 31.17 -0.28 34.98
N LYS A 66 30.09 0.14 35.66
CA LYS A 66 29.54 -0.55 36.83
C LYS A 66 28.11 -1.00 36.57
N THR A 67 27.66 -2.03 37.28
CA THR A 67 26.25 -2.38 37.35
C THR A 67 25.48 -1.29 38.11
N VAL A 68 24.32 -0.88 37.61
CA VAL A 68 23.44 0.11 38.24
C VAL A 68 22.10 -0.54 38.56
N SER A 69 21.55 -0.25 39.74
CA SER A 69 20.18 -0.62 40.09
C SER A 69 19.22 0.46 39.56
N LEU A 70 18.21 0.05 38.81
CA LEU A 70 17.10 0.91 38.38
C LEU A 70 15.92 0.82 39.37
N SER A 71 16.06 0.10 40.48
CA SER A 71 14.99 -0.02 41.48
C SER A 71 14.53 1.35 41.96
N GLY A 72 13.24 1.65 41.79
CA GLY A 72 12.61 2.90 42.17
C GLY A 72 12.72 4.04 41.14
N TRP A 73 13.54 3.91 40.10
CA TRP A 73 13.55 4.84 38.96
C TRP A 73 12.21 4.78 38.23
N SER A 74 11.91 5.80 37.40
CA SER A 74 10.64 5.88 36.69
C SER A 74 10.79 6.28 35.22
N LEU A 75 9.88 5.80 34.39
CA LEU A 75 9.59 6.35 33.06
C LEU A 75 8.29 7.15 33.13
N THR A 76 8.23 8.25 32.39
CA THR A 76 7.03 9.05 32.24
C THR A 76 6.94 9.69 30.85
N ASP A 77 5.72 9.84 30.35
CA ASP A 77 5.32 10.62 29.18
C ASP A 77 4.65 11.96 29.59
N ASP A 78 4.59 12.27 30.89
CA ASP A 78 3.93 13.46 31.45
C ASP A 78 4.83 14.14 32.49
N ALA A 79 5.31 15.35 32.17
CA ALA A 79 6.16 16.15 33.04
C ALA A 79 5.51 16.48 34.40
N LYS A 80 4.17 16.43 34.51
CA LYS A 80 3.44 16.66 35.77
C LYS A 80 3.39 15.43 36.66
N THR A 81 3.70 14.26 36.10
CA THR A 81 3.63 12.96 36.78
C THR A 81 4.96 12.22 36.61
N PRO A 82 6.06 12.70 37.25
CA PRO A 82 7.42 12.20 37.01
C PRO A 82 7.63 10.72 37.39
N ASP A 83 6.72 10.14 38.18
CA ASP A 83 6.76 8.77 38.66
C ASP A 83 5.67 7.86 38.05
N LYS A 84 5.19 8.19 36.85
CA LYS A 84 4.05 7.52 36.18
C LYS A 84 4.19 6.00 36.06
N TRP A 85 5.38 5.50 35.70
CA TRP A 85 5.68 4.07 35.69
C TRP A 85 7.02 3.80 36.37
N ARG A 86 7.02 3.00 37.44
CA ARG A 86 8.22 2.70 38.24
C ARG A 86 8.84 1.37 37.84
N PHE A 87 10.16 1.35 37.69
CA PHE A 87 10.88 0.11 37.41
C PHE A 87 10.75 -0.88 38.59
N PRO A 88 10.52 -2.18 38.32
CA PRO A 88 10.69 -3.23 39.32
C PRO A 88 12.18 -3.34 39.72
N ASN A 89 12.52 -4.27 40.63
CA ASN A 89 13.90 -4.45 41.09
C ASN A 89 14.81 -5.01 39.99
N ILE A 90 15.30 -4.13 39.11
CA ILE A 90 16.12 -4.44 37.94
C ILE A 90 17.53 -3.90 38.15
N THR A 91 18.51 -4.72 37.78
CA THR A 91 19.91 -4.30 37.71
C THR A 91 20.40 -4.33 36.27
N LEU A 92 20.98 -3.23 35.82
CA LEU A 92 21.50 -3.07 34.48
C LEU A 92 23.02 -3.13 34.50
N GLY A 93 23.58 -4.19 33.91
CA GLY A 93 25.03 -4.41 33.84
C GLY A 93 25.77 -3.30 33.09
N PRO A 94 27.11 -3.24 33.20
CA PRO A 94 27.91 -2.25 32.50
C PRO A 94 27.80 -2.42 30.98
N ARG A 95 27.62 -1.32 30.26
CA ARG A 95 27.47 -1.30 28.80
C ARG A 95 26.31 -2.17 28.28
N LYS A 96 25.28 -2.37 29.10
CA LYS A 96 24.07 -3.13 28.74
C LYS A 96 22.91 -2.21 28.44
N TYR A 97 22.01 -2.74 27.64
CA TYR A 97 20.76 -2.13 27.20
C TYR A 97 19.59 -2.88 27.84
N LEU A 98 18.50 -2.17 28.09
CA LEU A 98 17.23 -2.71 28.57
C LEU A 98 16.12 -2.11 27.72
N VAL A 99 15.35 -2.96 27.05
CA VAL A 99 14.15 -2.54 26.31
C VAL A 99 12.94 -2.66 27.23
N VAL A 100 12.10 -1.63 27.23
CA VAL A 100 10.80 -1.57 27.89
C VAL A 100 9.75 -1.25 26.84
N PHE A 101 8.74 -2.09 26.67
CA PHE A 101 7.64 -1.83 25.75
C PHE A 101 6.72 -0.73 26.32
N ALA A 102 6.44 0.30 25.52
CA ALA A 102 5.48 1.34 25.86
C ALA A 102 4.09 0.93 25.36
N SER A 103 3.49 -0.07 26.02
CA SER A 103 2.30 -0.76 25.48
C SER A 103 1.01 -0.53 26.26
N GLY A 104 1.08 0.10 27.43
CA GLY A 104 -0.06 0.19 28.35
C GLY A 104 -0.44 -1.11 29.05
N LYS A 105 0.35 -2.19 28.91
CA LYS A 105 0.05 -3.51 29.52
C LYS A 105 0.44 -3.56 31.01
N ASP A 106 1.26 -2.62 31.48
CA ASP A 106 1.74 -2.53 32.87
C ASP A 106 2.32 -3.85 33.45
N ARG A 107 3.16 -4.51 32.65
CA ARG A 107 3.76 -5.81 32.97
C ARG A 107 5.15 -5.59 33.58
N THR A 108 5.31 -5.88 34.86
CA THR A 108 6.58 -5.73 35.60
C THR A 108 7.22 -7.05 36.02
N GLU A 109 6.60 -8.18 35.68
CA GLU A 109 7.06 -9.53 35.98
C GLU A 109 7.31 -10.31 34.69
N GLY A 110 8.33 -11.17 34.69
CA GLY A 110 8.72 -11.98 33.52
C GLY A 110 9.95 -11.46 32.78
N ASN A 111 10.09 -11.85 31.51
CA ASN A 111 11.27 -11.55 30.69
C ASN A 111 11.19 -10.19 29.96
N GLU A 112 10.01 -9.56 29.96
CA GLU A 112 9.72 -8.32 29.24
C GLU A 112 9.02 -7.33 30.16
N LEU A 113 9.40 -6.06 30.05
CA LEU A 113 8.80 -4.97 30.82
C LEU A 113 7.87 -4.17 29.93
N HIS A 114 6.69 -3.83 30.44
CA HIS A 114 5.72 -2.99 29.75
C HIS A 114 5.28 -1.85 30.64
N THR A 115 5.31 -0.62 30.13
CA THR A 115 4.77 0.54 30.85
C THR A 115 3.24 0.50 30.92
N ASN A 116 2.68 1.32 31.81
CA ASN A 116 1.24 1.58 31.90
C ASN A 116 0.74 2.66 30.93
N PHE A 117 1.58 3.09 29.97
CA PHE A 117 1.25 4.07 28.94
C PHE A 117 1.75 3.63 27.56
N LYS A 118 1.34 4.34 26.52
CA LYS A 118 1.85 4.19 25.15
C LYS A 118 2.50 5.49 24.71
N LEU A 119 3.37 5.41 23.72
CA LEU A 119 3.96 6.62 23.14
C LEU A 119 3.05 7.23 22.06
N ASN A 120 3.04 8.55 21.96
CA ASN A 120 2.33 9.27 20.90
C ASN A 120 3.24 9.49 19.68
N GLY A 121 2.80 9.02 18.51
CA GLY A 121 3.51 9.21 17.24
C GLY A 121 3.65 10.67 16.82
N ASP A 122 2.76 11.56 17.25
CA ASP A 122 2.79 12.99 16.90
C ASP A 122 3.76 13.82 17.76
N GLY A 123 4.43 13.18 18.73
CA GLY A 123 5.28 13.87 19.72
C GLY A 123 4.60 14.03 21.07
N GLU A 124 5.38 13.84 22.14
CA GLU A 124 5.00 14.16 23.52
C GLU A 124 6.24 14.25 24.42
N TYR A 125 6.04 14.55 25.70
CA TYR A 125 7.12 14.51 26.68
C TYR A 125 7.57 13.06 26.93
N LEU A 126 8.85 12.84 27.20
CA LEU A 126 9.36 11.53 27.63
C LEU A 126 10.57 11.73 28.53
N ALA A 127 10.60 11.07 29.68
CA ALA A 127 11.73 11.15 30.60
C ALA A 127 12.03 9.85 31.36
N LEU A 128 13.31 9.70 31.71
CA LEU A 128 13.81 8.78 32.72
C LEU A 128 14.16 9.57 33.98
N VAL A 129 13.55 9.21 35.11
CA VAL A 129 13.63 9.93 36.38
C VAL A 129 14.25 9.03 37.45
N HIS A 130 15.12 9.60 38.29
CA HIS A 130 15.75 8.91 39.41
C HIS A 130 14.73 8.48 40.48
N LEU A 131 15.20 7.65 41.42
CA LEU A 131 14.40 7.12 42.51
C LEU A 131 13.77 8.17 43.44
N ASP A 132 14.32 9.38 43.48
CA ASP A 132 13.78 10.50 44.27
C ASP A 132 12.50 11.09 43.66
N GLY A 133 12.12 10.67 42.45
CA GLY A 133 10.93 11.12 41.73
C GLY A 133 11.01 12.57 41.23
N SER A 134 12.19 13.19 41.21
CA SER A 134 12.36 14.61 40.81
C SER A 134 13.62 14.90 40.00
N THR A 135 14.69 14.13 40.19
CA THR A 135 15.93 14.30 39.41
C THR A 135 15.79 13.58 38.07
N VAL A 136 15.89 14.32 36.97
CA VAL A 136 15.78 13.79 35.60
C VAL A 136 17.15 13.32 35.12
N ALA A 137 17.24 12.07 34.68
CA ALA A 137 18.43 11.50 34.05
C ALA A 137 18.48 11.77 32.53
N THR A 138 17.32 11.74 31.88
CA THR A 138 17.16 12.08 30.46
C THR A 138 15.74 12.57 30.23
N GLU A 139 15.57 13.62 29.44
CA GLU A 139 14.27 14.14 29.04
C GLU A 139 14.26 14.57 27.57
N PHE A 140 13.08 14.47 26.96
CA PHE A 140 12.73 15.06 25.68
C PHE A 140 11.69 16.14 25.96
N THR A 141 12.10 17.40 25.86
CA THR A 141 11.31 18.57 26.32
C THR A 141 11.26 19.69 25.26
N PRO A 142 10.11 20.37 25.09
CA PRO A 142 8.82 20.09 25.72
C PRO A 142 8.18 18.78 25.22
N GLU A 143 8.59 18.32 24.04
CA GLU A 143 8.18 17.06 23.42
C GLU A 143 9.29 16.55 22.48
N TYR A 144 9.31 15.24 22.20
CA TYR A 144 10.09 14.71 21.08
C TYR A 144 9.37 14.98 19.74
N PRO A 145 10.09 15.06 18.60
CA PRO A 145 9.47 15.41 17.32
C PRO A 145 8.55 14.30 16.78
N ASP A 146 7.66 14.63 15.84
CA ASP A 146 6.80 13.67 15.13
C ASP A 146 7.58 12.43 14.67
N GLN A 147 7.10 11.27 15.06
CA GLN A 147 7.69 9.97 14.79
C GLN A 147 7.08 9.36 13.52
N ARG A 148 7.86 8.49 12.86
CA ARG A 148 7.44 7.81 11.63
C ARG A 148 7.49 6.31 11.84
N GLN A 149 6.63 5.59 11.14
CA GLN A 149 6.53 4.14 11.28
C GLN A 149 7.89 3.45 11.13
N ASN A 150 8.28 2.71 12.16
CA ASN A 150 9.52 1.94 12.30
C ASN A 150 10.81 2.78 12.23
N ILE A 151 10.73 4.07 12.58
CA ILE A 151 11.89 4.95 12.71
C ILE A 151 11.99 5.32 14.18
N SER A 152 13.10 4.95 14.80
CA SER A 152 13.39 5.28 16.19
C SER A 152 14.09 6.63 16.30
N TYR A 153 14.14 7.17 17.52
CA TYR A 153 14.76 8.44 17.84
C TYR A 153 15.64 8.30 19.08
N GLY A 154 16.79 8.98 19.09
CA GLY A 154 17.73 8.93 20.20
C GLY A 154 19.09 9.55 19.88
N PRO A 155 20.04 9.57 20.84
CA PRO A 155 21.39 10.09 20.64
C PRO A 155 22.20 9.28 19.62
N GLY A 156 22.85 9.99 18.70
CA GLY A 156 23.81 9.44 17.74
C GLY A 156 25.25 9.34 18.24
N ALA A 157 26.14 8.91 17.34
CA ALA A 157 27.58 8.97 17.55
C ALA A 157 28.04 10.44 17.72
N GLY A 158 28.17 10.87 18.97
CA GLY A 158 28.46 12.27 19.35
C GLY A 158 27.43 12.91 20.28
N GLY A 159 26.32 12.22 20.61
CA GLY A 159 25.34 12.65 21.60
C GLY A 159 24.20 13.51 21.05
N ASN A 160 24.27 13.97 19.80
CA ASN A 160 23.18 14.72 19.16
C ASN A 160 21.99 13.79 18.88
N LEU A 161 20.78 14.25 19.18
CA LEU A 161 19.55 13.51 18.89
C LEU A 161 19.32 13.42 17.38
N GLN A 162 18.94 12.25 16.91
CA GLN A 162 18.67 11.95 15.51
C GLN A 162 17.67 10.79 15.38
N PHE A 163 17.09 10.67 14.20
CA PHE A 163 16.24 9.55 13.82
C PHE A 163 17.07 8.40 13.22
N PHE A 164 16.62 7.16 13.36
CA PHE A 164 17.25 5.97 12.80
C PHE A 164 16.25 5.17 11.96
N ASP A 165 16.58 4.98 10.67
CA ASP A 165 15.79 4.15 9.74
C ASP A 165 15.99 2.64 10.00
N LYS A 166 17.01 2.29 10.77
CA LYS A 166 17.32 0.94 11.25
C LYS A 166 17.42 0.99 12.77
N PRO A 167 16.29 0.82 13.48
CA PRO A 167 16.31 0.78 14.93
C PRO A 167 17.22 -0.32 15.46
N THR A 168 17.85 -0.08 16.61
CA THR A 168 18.91 -0.94 17.15
C THR A 168 18.64 -1.47 18.57
N PRO A 169 17.46 -2.03 18.88
CA PRO A 169 17.18 -2.54 20.22
C PRO A 169 18.22 -3.60 20.63
N GLY A 170 18.74 -3.44 21.85
CA GLY A 170 19.80 -4.23 22.46
C GLY A 170 21.22 -3.90 21.99
N LYS A 171 21.42 -2.89 21.13
CA LYS A 171 22.69 -2.61 20.45
C LYS A 171 23.00 -1.11 20.41
N THR A 172 24.24 -0.79 20.05
CA THR A 172 24.66 0.60 19.86
C THR A 172 23.97 1.22 18.63
N ASN A 173 23.43 2.42 18.80
CA ASN A 173 22.83 3.23 17.74
C ASN A 173 23.80 3.45 16.56
N GLY A 174 23.26 3.33 15.34
CA GLY A 174 24.00 3.53 14.10
C GLY A 174 24.14 5.00 13.69
N SER A 175 24.33 5.22 12.39
CA SER A 175 24.19 6.56 11.80
C SER A 175 22.72 6.89 11.62
N GLY A 176 22.32 8.10 11.98
CA GLY A 176 20.95 8.58 11.83
C GLY A 176 20.86 9.84 10.98
N PHE A 177 19.71 10.50 11.02
CA PHE A 177 19.43 11.77 10.33
C PHE A 177 18.77 12.76 11.28
N ALA A 178 19.11 14.05 11.19
CA ALA A 178 18.67 15.06 12.14
C ALA A 178 17.18 15.45 11.98
N GLY A 179 16.59 15.13 10.82
CA GLY A 179 15.20 15.44 10.50
C GLY A 179 14.90 15.08 9.05
N VAL A 180 13.71 15.43 8.58
CA VAL A 180 13.30 15.13 7.20
C VAL A 180 13.15 16.43 6.42
N VAL A 181 13.59 16.41 5.17
CA VAL A 181 13.37 17.50 4.22
C VAL A 181 11.87 17.64 3.98
N GLN A 182 11.39 18.88 4.02
CA GLN A 182 9.99 19.22 3.78
C GLN A 182 9.57 18.79 2.38
N ASP A 183 8.30 18.43 2.27
CA ASP A 183 7.68 17.91 1.05
C ASP A 183 7.80 18.88 -0.13
N THR A 184 7.84 18.35 -1.37
CA THR A 184 7.90 19.23 -2.53
C THR A 184 6.50 19.70 -2.93
N LYS A 185 6.40 20.96 -3.35
CA LYS A 185 5.13 21.55 -3.80
C LYS A 185 5.24 21.99 -5.25
N PHE A 186 4.27 21.59 -6.05
CA PHE A 186 4.19 21.96 -7.47
C PHE A 186 3.14 23.05 -7.67
N ASP A 187 3.42 23.92 -8.62
CA ASP A 187 2.43 24.86 -9.16
C ASP A 187 2.62 24.99 -10.68
N PRO A 188 1.58 24.77 -11.50
CA PRO A 188 0.22 24.40 -11.12
C PRO A 188 0.11 22.90 -10.74
N ASP A 189 -1.04 22.48 -10.21
CA ASP A 189 -1.26 21.09 -9.80
C ASP A 189 -1.37 20.12 -11.00
N ARG A 190 -1.28 18.81 -10.76
CA ARG A 190 -1.53 17.77 -11.77
C ARG A 190 -2.91 17.91 -12.39
N GLY A 191 -3.08 17.45 -13.63
CA GLY A 191 -4.39 17.48 -14.28
C GLY A 191 -4.34 17.73 -15.77
N PHE A 192 -5.49 18.14 -16.33
CA PHE A 192 -5.63 18.45 -17.74
C PHE A 192 -5.34 19.93 -18.02
N TYR A 193 -4.57 20.17 -19.09
CA TYR A 193 -4.21 21.50 -19.55
C TYR A 193 -4.43 21.62 -21.05
N ASP A 194 -4.92 22.79 -21.48
CA ASP A 194 -5.20 23.09 -22.89
C ASP A 194 -4.15 24.03 -23.51
N ALA A 195 -3.26 24.61 -22.70
CA ALA A 195 -2.19 25.50 -23.14
C ALA A 195 -0.87 25.20 -22.41
N PRO A 196 0.30 25.39 -23.06
CA PRO A 196 1.60 25.27 -22.41
C PRO A 196 1.75 26.23 -21.22
N PHE A 197 2.47 25.79 -20.19
CA PHE A 197 2.76 26.58 -18.99
C PHE A 197 4.16 26.27 -18.45
N ARG A 198 4.54 26.92 -17.34
CA ARG A 198 5.81 26.67 -16.65
C ARG A 198 5.53 26.13 -15.25
N ALA A 199 5.85 24.87 -15.01
CA ALA A 199 5.71 24.24 -13.71
C ALA A 199 6.83 24.71 -12.76
N THR A 200 6.46 25.08 -11.54
CA THR A 200 7.40 25.39 -10.46
C THR A 200 7.41 24.29 -9.43
N ILE A 201 8.55 24.09 -8.78
CA ILE A 201 8.71 23.13 -7.69
C ILE A 201 9.41 23.85 -6.55
N THR A 202 8.80 23.81 -5.36
CA THR A 202 9.33 24.46 -4.16
C THR A 202 9.48 23.46 -3.03
N CYS A 203 10.33 23.79 -2.06
CA CYS A 203 10.53 23.03 -0.83
C CYS A 203 10.81 24.05 0.29
N ALA A 204 10.15 23.89 1.43
CA ALA A 204 10.26 24.85 2.54
C ALA A 204 11.57 24.68 3.35
N THR A 205 12.30 23.56 3.19
CA THR A 205 13.58 23.35 3.87
C THR A 205 14.65 24.27 3.27
N PRO A 206 15.27 25.16 4.07
CA PRO A 206 16.34 26.02 3.59
C PRO A 206 17.50 25.22 2.99
N ASP A 207 18.05 25.73 1.89
CA ASP A 207 19.17 25.15 1.14
C ASP A 207 18.95 23.74 0.56
N ALA A 208 17.74 23.17 0.69
CA ALA A 208 17.43 21.87 0.13
C ALA A 208 17.54 21.89 -1.39
N LYS A 209 18.21 20.87 -1.93
CA LYS A 209 18.38 20.66 -3.36
C LYS A 209 17.25 19.80 -3.89
N ILE A 210 16.39 20.39 -4.72
CA ILE A 210 15.32 19.66 -5.43
C ILE A 210 15.92 19.00 -6.68
N ARG A 211 15.58 17.73 -6.90
CA ARG A 211 15.84 17.03 -8.17
C ARG A 211 14.55 16.43 -8.72
N TYR A 212 14.47 16.32 -10.03
CA TYR A 212 13.32 15.77 -10.72
C TYR A 212 13.68 14.87 -11.90
N THR A 213 12.74 14.02 -12.29
CA THR A 213 12.81 13.13 -13.46
C THR A 213 11.53 13.28 -14.30
N ILE A 214 11.63 12.88 -15.57
CA ILE A 214 10.52 12.86 -16.55
C ILE A 214 10.38 11.50 -17.26
N ASP A 215 11.13 10.50 -16.81
CA ASP A 215 11.20 9.15 -17.40
C ASP A 215 10.50 8.09 -16.52
N GLY A 216 9.83 8.54 -15.46
CA GLY A 216 9.14 7.70 -14.48
C GLY A 216 10.04 7.12 -13.38
N SER A 217 11.37 7.26 -13.46
CA SER A 217 12.29 6.82 -12.40
C SER A 217 12.25 7.73 -11.17
N ASN A 218 12.53 7.22 -9.98
CA ASN A 218 12.59 8.06 -8.78
C ASN A 218 13.84 8.96 -8.80
N PRO A 219 13.73 10.28 -8.56
CA PRO A 219 14.91 11.11 -8.30
C PRO A 219 15.62 10.64 -7.02
N THR A 220 16.94 10.72 -7.00
CA THR A 220 17.77 10.45 -5.81
C THR A 220 18.74 11.61 -5.61
N SER A 221 19.52 11.62 -4.53
CA SER A 221 20.52 12.67 -4.30
C SER A 221 21.55 12.79 -5.43
N SER A 222 21.75 11.71 -6.21
CA SER A 222 22.66 11.62 -7.36
C SER A 222 21.97 11.46 -8.72
N HIS A 223 20.71 11.02 -8.77
CA HIS A 223 19.95 10.77 -10.00
C HIS A 223 18.84 11.81 -10.23
N GLY A 224 18.61 12.17 -11.49
CA GLY A 224 17.63 13.20 -11.88
C GLY A 224 18.25 14.60 -12.05
N LYS A 225 17.51 15.46 -12.75
CA LYS A 225 17.92 16.84 -13.06
C LYS A 225 17.79 17.70 -11.81
N VAL A 226 18.78 18.55 -11.55
CA VAL A 226 18.69 19.55 -10.48
C VAL A 226 17.70 20.61 -10.91
N TYR A 227 16.72 20.93 -10.05
CA TYR A 227 15.79 22.01 -10.31
C TYR A 227 16.51 23.37 -10.22
N GLN A 228 16.43 24.17 -11.29
CA GLN A 228 17.10 25.47 -11.40
C GLN A 228 16.13 26.62 -11.70
N GLY A 229 14.83 26.33 -11.79
CA GLY A 229 13.80 27.28 -12.15
C GLY A 229 12.64 26.60 -12.89
N PRO A 230 11.61 27.37 -13.29
CA PRO A 230 10.38 26.81 -13.83
C PRO A 230 10.62 25.94 -15.07
N ILE A 231 9.98 24.77 -15.10
CA ILE A 231 10.10 23.76 -16.17
C ILE A 231 8.99 24.01 -17.20
N GLN A 232 9.36 24.16 -18.47
CA GLN A 232 8.38 24.31 -19.53
C GLN A 232 7.61 22.99 -19.73
N ILE A 233 6.28 23.04 -19.59
CA ILE A 233 5.36 21.95 -19.91
C ILE A 233 4.53 22.39 -21.09
N ASN A 234 4.71 21.73 -22.22
CA ASN A 234 4.00 22.01 -23.47
C ASN A 234 3.37 20.75 -24.08
N THR A 235 3.53 19.61 -23.40
CA THR A 235 2.98 18.33 -23.81
C THR A 235 2.67 17.47 -22.59
N THR A 236 1.90 16.39 -22.78
CA THR A 236 1.66 15.38 -21.74
C THR A 236 2.99 14.93 -21.12
N THR A 237 3.16 15.20 -19.82
CA THR A 237 4.43 15.04 -19.12
C THR A 237 4.16 14.48 -17.72
N THR A 238 4.92 13.47 -17.33
CA THR A 238 5.01 13.03 -15.94
C THR A 238 6.25 13.67 -15.31
N LEU A 239 6.10 14.28 -14.14
CA LEU A 239 7.19 14.85 -13.36
C LEU A 239 7.24 14.17 -12.01
N ARG A 240 8.41 13.67 -11.62
CA ARG A 240 8.65 13.18 -10.25
C ARG A 240 9.72 14.02 -9.59
N ALA A 241 9.52 14.51 -8.38
CA ALA A 241 10.49 15.33 -7.66
C ALA A 241 10.68 14.87 -6.22
N ALA A 242 11.89 15.08 -5.71
CA ALA A 242 12.21 14.96 -4.29
C ALA A 242 13.27 16.00 -3.92
N ALA A 243 13.29 16.39 -2.65
CA ALA A 243 14.22 17.35 -2.09
C ALA A 243 15.24 16.66 -1.17
N PHE A 244 16.49 17.11 -1.26
CA PHE A 244 17.63 16.50 -0.59
C PHE A 244 18.43 17.56 0.15
N GLN A 245 18.77 17.29 1.41
CA GLN A 245 19.65 18.15 2.20
C GLN A 245 20.59 17.29 3.03
N SER A 246 21.87 17.67 3.08
CA SER A 246 22.89 16.92 3.82
C SER A 246 22.54 16.82 5.31
N GLY A 247 22.67 15.63 5.89
CA GLY A 247 22.32 15.38 7.30
C GLY A 247 20.82 15.21 7.59
N LEU A 248 19.96 15.41 6.59
CA LEU A 248 18.52 15.15 6.67
C LEU A 248 18.13 13.96 5.79
N ARG A 249 17.04 13.28 6.15
CA ARG A 249 16.38 12.33 5.27
C ARG A 249 15.68 13.08 4.16
N SER A 250 15.79 12.61 2.91
CA SER A 250 15.09 13.23 1.78
C SER A 250 13.57 13.22 1.98
N SER A 251 12.89 14.12 1.28
CA SER A 251 11.42 14.04 1.16
C SER A 251 11.00 12.72 0.50
N ASN A 252 9.71 12.40 0.57
CA ASN A 252 9.06 11.48 -0.36
C ASN A 252 9.20 11.99 -1.81
N VAL A 253 8.84 11.13 -2.75
CA VAL A 253 8.79 11.47 -4.17
C VAL A 253 7.39 11.91 -4.52
N ASP A 254 7.23 13.18 -4.84
CA ASP A 254 5.97 13.70 -5.36
C ASP A 254 5.94 13.51 -6.87
N THR A 255 4.84 12.92 -7.36
CA THR A 255 4.59 12.74 -8.79
C THR A 255 3.49 13.67 -9.23
N HIS A 256 3.63 14.35 -10.36
CA HIS A 256 2.58 15.13 -11.02
C HIS A 256 2.47 14.72 -12.49
N THR A 257 1.29 14.23 -12.89
CA THR A 257 0.97 14.02 -14.31
C THR A 257 0.20 15.23 -14.88
N TYR A 258 0.75 15.83 -15.93
CA TYR A 258 0.11 16.87 -16.72
C TYR A 258 -0.36 16.26 -18.04
N LEU A 259 -1.66 16.33 -18.34
CA LEU A 259 -2.30 15.71 -19.49
C LEU A 259 -2.76 16.76 -20.51
N PHE A 260 -2.40 16.57 -21.77
CA PHE A 260 -2.84 17.40 -22.89
C PHE A 260 -3.67 16.54 -23.84
N ALA A 261 -4.97 16.82 -23.93
CA ALA A 261 -5.89 16.01 -24.74
C ALA A 261 -5.47 15.93 -26.21
N GLU A 262 -4.97 17.03 -26.76
CA GLU A 262 -4.48 17.10 -28.14
C GLU A 262 -3.24 16.26 -28.41
N ASP A 263 -2.41 16.02 -27.40
CA ASP A 263 -1.25 15.14 -27.52
C ASP A 263 -1.67 13.68 -27.41
N ILE A 264 -2.57 13.39 -26.47
CA ILE A 264 -3.13 12.05 -26.27
C ILE A 264 -3.79 11.57 -27.57
N ILE A 265 -4.60 12.41 -28.20
CA ILE A 265 -5.26 12.11 -29.49
C ILE A 265 -4.24 11.78 -30.60
N ARG A 266 -3.02 12.34 -30.52
CA ARG A 266 -1.93 12.14 -31.49
C ARG A 266 -0.88 11.15 -31.00
N GLN A 267 -1.18 10.37 -29.95
CA GLN A 267 -0.25 9.38 -29.40
C GLN A 267 0.24 8.45 -30.52
N PRO A 268 1.55 8.35 -30.77
CA PRO A 268 2.08 7.62 -31.91
C PRO A 268 2.11 6.12 -31.67
N ALA A 269 2.09 5.32 -32.75
CA ALA A 269 2.25 3.86 -32.70
C ALA A 269 3.61 3.39 -32.14
N LYS A 270 4.63 4.26 -32.16
CA LYS A 270 5.98 3.96 -31.66
C LYS A 270 6.49 5.11 -30.79
N PRO A 271 5.98 5.24 -29.54
CA PRO A 271 6.49 6.23 -28.62
C PRO A 271 7.98 6.03 -28.36
N ASN A 272 8.73 7.13 -28.24
CA ASN A 272 10.18 7.08 -28.02
C ASN A 272 10.50 6.31 -26.74
N ASP A 273 11.54 5.46 -26.80
CA ASP A 273 12.06 4.65 -25.70
C ASP A 273 11.10 3.57 -25.15
N PHE A 274 9.99 3.28 -25.83
CA PHE A 274 9.13 2.14 -25.53
C PHE A 274 9.44 0.96 -26.45
N PRO A 275 9.30 -0.29 -25.96
CA PRO A 275 9.54 -1.47 -26.78
C PRO A 275 8.49 -1.56 -27.89
N THR A 276 8.90 -2.00 -29.08
CA THR A 276 7.98 -2.21 -30.21
C THR A 276 7.21 -3.52 -30.15
N THR A 277 7.51 -4.37 -29.16
CA THR A 277 6.81 -5.66 -28.95
C THR A 277 6.60 -5.94 -27.46
N TRP A 278 5.57 -6.74 -27.16
CA TRP A 278 5.27 -7.29 -25.84
C TRP A 278 5.40 -8.81 -25.89
N ASN A 279 6.60 -9.32 -25.60
CA ASN A 279 6.90 -10.75 -25.62
C ASN A 279 6.53 -11.44 -26.96
N GLY A 280 6.93 -10.82 -28.07
CA GLY A 280 6.67 -11.31 -29.43
C GLY A 280 5.37 -10.80 -30.06
N HIS A 281 4.45 -10.23 -29.27
CA HIS A 281 3.26 -9.54 -29.79
C HIS A 281 3.64 -8.13 -30.27
N PRO A 282 3.14 -7.64 -31.42
CA PRO A 282 3.27 -6.23 -31.78
C PRO A 282 2.71 -5.34 -30.66
N ALA A 283 3.50 -4.37 -30.20
CA ALA A 283 2.99 -3.42 -29.21
C ALA A 283 2.01 -2.44 -29.88
N ASP A 284 0.89 -2.17 -29.22
CA ASP A 284 -0.16 -1.29 -29.72
C ASP A 284 -0.31 -0.08 -28.79
N TYR A 285 0.31 1.03 -29.18
CA TYR A 285 0.28 2.29 -28.43
C TYR A 285 -0.54 3.38 -29.11
N GLU A 286 -0.89 3.25 -30.39
CA GLU A 286 -1.48 4.38 -31.11
C GLU A 286 -2.88 4.67 -30.59
N MET A 287 -3.24 5.95 -30.48
CA MET A 287 -4.67 6.28 -30.39
C MET A 287 -5.32 5.92 -31.73
N ASP A 288 -6.25 4.96 -31.70
CA ASP A 288 -6.79 4.34 -32.91
C ASP A 288 -7.22 5.38 -33.96
N PRO A 289 -6.51 5.44 -35.12
CA PRO A 289 -6.80 6.38 -36.20
C PRO A 289 -8.23 6.28 -36.73
N GLU A 290 -8.87 5.11 -36.65
CA GLU A 290 -10.26 4.92 -37.06
C GLU A 290 -11.25 5.64 -36.13
N VAL A 291 -10.85 5.90 -34.88
CA VAL A 291 -11.62 6.64 -33.87
C VAL A 291 -11.31 8.13 -33.95
N VAL A 292 -10.02 8.51 -33.88
CA VAL A 292 -9.64 9.92 -33.77
C VAL A 292 -9.83 10.70 -35.07
N ASN A 293 -9.84 10.03 -36.24
CA ASN A 293 -10.13 10.66 -37.52
C ASN A 293 -11.59 10.49 -37.98
N ASN A 294 -12.41 9.72 -37.23
CA ASN A 294 -13.79 9.48 -37.60
C ASN A 294 -14.57 10.81 -37.68
N PRO A 295 -15.28 11.11 -38.79
CA PRO A 295 -16.03 12.36 -38.90
C PRO A 295 -17.05 12.60 -37.78
N VAL A 296 -17.60 11.53 -37.20
CA VAL A 296 -18.58 11.58 -36.10
C VAL A 296 -17.90 11.80 -34.75
N TYR A 297 -16.73 11.17 -34.52
CA TYR A 297 -16.10 11.13 -33.19
C TYR A 297 -14.93 12.09 -33.01
N LYS A 298 -14.25 12.53 -34.07
CA LYS A 298 -13.01 13.34 -33.98
C LYS A 298 -13.14 14.58 -33.09
N GLY A 299 -14.28 15.29 -33.18
CA GLY A 299 -14.54 16.50 -32.38
C GLY A 299 -15.00 16.21 -30.94
N ARG A 300 -15.16 14.95 -30.55
CA ARG A 300 -15.67 14.51 -29.24
C ARG A 300 -14.60 13.87 -28.37
N VAL A 301 -13.48 13.42 -28.94
CA VAL A 301 -12.47 12.63 -28.23
C VAL A 301 -11.87 13.42 -27.05
N ALA A 302 -11.51 14.69 -27.26
CA ALA A 302 -10.96 15.52 -26.18
C ALA A 302 -11.92 15.66 -25.00
N GLY A 303 -13.21 15.87 -25.27
CA GLY A 303 -14.25 15.91 -24.23
C GLY A 303 -14.47 14.54 -23.57
N ALA A 304 -14.40 13.45 -24.34
CA ALA A 304 -14.54 12.09 -23.82
C ALA A 304 -13.39 11.70 -22.87
N LEU A 305 -12.16 12.10 -23.17
CA LEU A 305 -10.99 11.92 -22.27
C LEU A 305 -11.16 12.64 -20.92
N LYS A 306 -11.96 13.71 -20.88
CA LYS A 306 -12.25 14.49 -19.66
C LYS A 306 -13.57 14.10 -18.98
N SER A 307 -14.32 13.13 -19.53
CA SER A 307 -15.70 12.84 -19.10
C SER A 307 -15.80 12.00 -17.82
N ILE A 308 -14.76 11.21 -17.54
CA ILE A 308 -14.60 10.29 -16.40
C ILE A 308 -13.21 10.52 -15.76
N PRO A 309 -12.95 10.00 -14.56
CA PRO A 309 -11.65 10.15 -13.90
C PRO A 309 -10.50 9.51 -14.70
N SER A 310 -9.30 10.04 -14.49
CA SER A 310 -8.06 9.53 -15.06
C SER A 310 -7.18 8.93 -13.98
N LEU A 311 -6.77 7.68 -14.17
CA LEU A 311 -5.80 6.97 -13.32
C LEU A 311 -4.43 7.01 -14.01
N SER A 312 -3.48 7.76 -13.45
CA SER A 312 -2.10 7.80 -13.95
C SER A 312 -1.20 6.91 -13.09
N LEU A 313 -0.48 6.00 -13.74
CA LEU A 313 0.55 5.18 -13.13
C LEU A 313 1.92 5.65 -13.60
N VAL A 314 2.77 6.06 -12.67
CA VAL A 314 4.13 6.55 -12.98
C VAL A 314 5.17 5.71 -12.27
N LEU A 315 6.03 5.06 -13.04
CA LEU A 315 6.99 4.07 -12.56
C LEU A 315 8.21 3.95 -13.45
N ASN A 316 9.25 3.31 -12.93
CA ASN A 316 10.44 3.02 -13.70
C ASN A 316 10.07 2.25 -14.98
N ARG A 317 10.37 2.84 -16.14
CA ARG A 317 10.01 2.29 -17.45
C ARG A 317 10.59 0.90 -17.68
N ASP A 318 11.81 0.62 -17.20
CA ASP A 318 12.45 -0.67 -17.36
C ASP A 318 11.74 -1.77 -16.57
N ASP A 319 11.29 -1.46 -15.36
CA ASP A 319 10.55 -2.42 -14.52
C ASP A 319 9.22 -2.87 -15.14
N PHE A 320 8.62 -2.01 -15.95
CA PHE A 320 7.33 -2.28 -16.56
C PHE A 320 7.43 -2.77 -18.02
N PHE A 321 8.26 -2.15 -18.84
CA PHE A 321 8.26 -2.33 -20.30
C PHE A 321 9.50 -2.99 -20.89
N LYS A 322 10.65 -3.03 -20.20
CA LYS A 322 11.89 -3.51 -20.85
C LYS A 322 11.76 -4.91 -21.40
N THR A 323 12.12 -5.11 -22.66
CA THR A 323 12.06 -6.42 -23.32
C THR A 323 12.84 -7.46 -22.51
N GLY A 324 12.19 -8.58 -22.16
CA GLY A 324 12.78 -9.68 -21.39
C GLY A 324 12.82 -9.47 -19.86
N GLN A 325 12.51 -8.27 -19.36
CA GLN A 325 12.56 -7.94 -17.92
C GLN A 325 11.25 -7.36 -17.39
N GLY A 326 10.63 -6.44 -18.12
CA GLY A 326 9.46 -5.70 -17.70
C GLY A 326 8.24 -6.58 -17.49
N ILE A 327 7.48 -6.30 -16.43
CA ILE A 327 6.35 -7.13 -16.03
C ILE A 327 5.22 -7.15 -17.06
N TYR A 328 5.01 -6.05 -17.82
CA TYR A 328 3.91 -5.94 -18.76
C TYR A 328 4.12 -6.84 -19.99
N PRO A 329 5.23 -6.74 -20.75
CA PRO A 329 5.51 -7.69 -21.83
C PRO A 329 5.41 -9.15 -21.38
N LYS A 330 5.96 -9.47 -20.21
CA LYS A 330 5.98 -10.85 -19.67
C LYS A 330 4.61 -11.34 -19.17
N GLY A 331 3.65 -10.45 -18.95
CA GLY A 331 2.38 -10.79 -18.29
C GLY A 331 2.60 -11.27 -16.84
N GLU A 332 3.59 -10.72 -16.15
CA GLU A 332 4.10 -11.27 -14.89
C GLU A 332 3.48 -10.62 -13.65
N GLY A 333 2.99 -11.45 -12.73
CA GLY A 333 2.43 -11.03 -11.44
C GLY A 333 3.49 -10.74 -10.38
N VAL A 334 4.46 -9.89 -10.71
CA VAL A 334 5.49 -9.41 -9.77
C VAL A 334 5.24 -7.94 -9.48
N GLU A 335 5.22 -7.59 -8.20
CA GLU A 335 5.01 -6.22 -7.73
C GLU A 335 6.19 -5.31 -8.08
N LYS A 336 5.88 -4.17 -8.70
CA LYS A 336 6.81 -3.09 -9.03
C LYS A 336 6.31 -1.77 -8.45
N ALA A 337 7.21 -0.98 -7.89
CA ALA A 337 6.88 0.32 -7.32
C ALA A 337 6.26 1.25 -8.38
N THR A 338 5.19 1.94 -8.01
CA THR A 338 4.52 2.93 -8.87
C THR A 338 3.96 4.06 -8.02
N SER A 339 3.94 5.26 -8.58
CA SER A 339 3.01 6.29 -8.13
C SER A 339 1.65 6.04 -8.76
N VAL A 340 0.59 6.31 -8.01
CA VAL A 340 -0.81 6.20 -8.42
C VAL A 340 -1.44 7.55 -8.24
N GLU A 341 -1.88 8.17 -9.33
CA GLU A 341 -2.60 9.43 -9.32
C GLU A 341 -4.02 9.24 -9.85
N LEU A 342 -5.01 9.72 -9.12
CA LEU A 342 -6.37 9.86 -9.60
C LEU A 342 -6.66 11.33 -9.85
N ILE A 343 -7.10 11.65 -11.05
CA ILE A 343 -7.32 13.01 -11.54
C ILE A 343 -8.78 13.12 -11.98
N TYR A 344 -9.51 14.10 -11.46
CA TYR A 344 -10.90 14.37 -11.80
C TYR A 344 -10.99 15.61 -12.70
N PRO A 345 -11.10 15.46 -14.04
CA PRO A 345 -10.99 16.60 -14.95
C PRO A 345 -12.09 17.67 -14.77
N LYS A 346 -13.25 17.28 -14.22
CA LYS A 346 -14.39 18.16 -13.99
C LYS A 346 -14.25 19.02 -12.73
N THR A 347 -13.76 18.44 -11.64
CA THR A 347 -13.64 19.14 -10.34
C THR A 347 -12.24 19.70 -10.10
N GLN A 348 -11.26 19.29 -10.90
CA GLN A 348 -9.83 19.55 -10.70
C GLN A 348 -9.26 18.95 -9.41
N GLU A 349 -10.06 18.16 -8.70
CA GLU A 349 -9.57 17.39 -7.55
C GLU A 349 -8.63 16.28 -8.04
N SER A 350 -7.67 15.97 -7.19
CA SER A 350 -6.75 14.88 -7.45
C SER A 350 -6.29 14.23 -6.15
N LYS A 351 -5.86 12.96 -6.25
CA LYS A 351 -5.27 12.20 -5.16
C LYS A 351 -4.05 11.46 -5.67
N GLN A 352 -2.97 11.48 -4.90
CA GLN A 352 -1.82 10.62 -5.13
C GLN A 352 -1.53 9.75 -3.92
N ALA A 353 -1.04 8.55 -4.23
CA ALA A 353 -0.40 7.64 -3.29
C ALA A 353 0.68 6.84 -4.03
N ASP A 354 1.71 6.41 -3.32
CA ASP A 354 2.71 5.48 -3.82
C ASP A 354 2.38 4.05 -3.37
N GLY A 355 2.54 3.09 -4.27
CA GLY A 355 2.25 1.68 -4.02
C GLY A 355 2.96 0.78 -5.01
N SER A 356 2.42 -0.41 -5.23
CA SER A 356 2.92 -1.33 -6.25
C SER A 356 1.86 -1.65 -7.30
N VAL A 357 2.33 -1.95 -8.50
CA VAL A 357 1.54 -2.51 -9.59
C VAL A 357 2.09 -3.87 -9.98
N GLN A 358 1.21 -4.79 -10.35
CA GLN A 358 1.55 -6.08 -10.93
C GLN A 358 0.51 -6.48 -12.00
N ILE A 359 0.91 -7.34 -12.94
CA ILE A 359 -0.05 -7.91 -13.90
C ILE A 359 -0.89 -8.98 -13.20
N VAL A 360 -2.19 -8.98 -13.44
CA VAL A 360 -3.11 -9.97 -12.87
C VAL A 360 -4.02 -10.57 -13.93
N GLY A 361 -4.49 -11.76 -13.64
CA GLY A 361 -5.30 -12.55 -14.55
C GLY A 361 -5.00 -14.04 -14.37
N GLY A 362 -5.91 -14.89 -14.85
CA GLY A 362 -5.65 -16.31 -14.99
C GLY A 362 -4.88 -16.58 -16.27
N SER A 363 -5.59 -16.97 -17.31
CA SER A 363 -5.00 -17.21 -18.64
C SER A 363 -4.76 -15.93 -19.45
N SER A 364 -5.41 -14.81 -19.10
CA SER A 364 -5.34 -13.55 -19.86
C SER A 364 -3.92 -12.97 -19.95
N THR A 365 -3.08 -13.23 -18.95
CA THR A 365 -1.68 -12.77 -18.92
C THR A 365 -0.85 -13.29 -20.10
N GLY A 366 -1.26 -14.41 -20.69
CA GLY A 366 -0.64 -14.99 -21.88
C GLY A 366 -1.05 -14.34 -23.21
N ARG A 367 -1.84 -13.25 -23.21
CA ARG A 367 -2.17 -12.46 -24.41
C ARG A 367 -2.84 -13.23 -25.55
N TRP A 368 -3.44 -14.38 -25.26
CA TRP A 368 -4.02 -15.27 -26.27
C TRP A 368 -5.33 -14.74 -26.90
N LYS A 369 -5.88 -13.65 -26.34
CA LYS A 369 -7.16 -13.06 -26.75
C LYS A 369 -7.11 -11.54 -26.94
N VAL A 370 -6.48 -10.86 -25.98
CA VAL A 370 -6.36 -9.40 -25.92
C VAL A 370 -4.96 -9.08 -25.39
N ASP A 371 -4.29 -8.12 -26.01
CA ASP A 371 -2.95 -7.66 -25.59
C ASP A 371 -3.01 -6.63 -24.44
N LYS A 372 -4.17 -6.08 -24.19
CA LYS A 372 -4.44 -5.22 -23.04
C LYS A 372 -4.63 -6.09 -21.78
N LEU A 373 -3.73 -5.95 -20.81
CA LEU A 373 -3.70 -6.78 -19.60
C LEU A 373 -4.22 -6.03 -18.37
N SER A 374 -4.96 -6.74 -17.52
CA SER A 374 -5.42 -6.23 -16.23
C SER A 374 -4.25 -6.12 -15.23
N MET A 375 -4.36 -5.14 -14.33
CA MET A 375 -3.35 -4.86 -13.31
C MET A 375 -3.98 -4.86 -11.93
N ARG A 376 -3.15 -5.01 -10.89
CA ARG A 376 -3.56 -4.81 -9.50
C ARG A 376 -2.63 -3.82 -8.84
N LEU A 377 -3.23 -2.85 -8.16
CA LEU A 377 -2.56 -1.91 -7.28
C LEU A 377 -2.59 -2.46 -5.86
N LYS A 378 -1.48 -2.31 -5.14
CA LYS A 378 -1.39 -2.63 -3.71
C LYS A 378 -0.66 -1.52 -2.97
N PHE A 379 -1.12 -1.24 -1.76
CA PHE A 379 -0.55 -0.22 -0.90
C PHE A 379 0.02 -0.90 0.33
N THR A 380 1.33 -0.83 0.48
CA THR A 380 2.06 -1.44 1.60
C THR A 380 3.24 -0.56 1.94
N SER A 381 3.67 -0.59 3.21
CA SER A 381 4.86 0.12 3.70
C SER A 381 6.18 -0.31 3.04
N ARG A 382 6.16 -1.30 2.13
CA ARG A 382 7.29 -1.67 1.28
C ARG A 382 7.44 -0.74 0.08
N PHE A 383 6.34 -0.23 -0.46
CA PHE A 383 6.30 0.47 -1.74
C PHE A 383 5.83 1.93 -1.65
N GLY A 384 5.42 2.38 -0.46
CA GLY A 384 4.97 3.74 -0.25
C GLY A 384 3.91 3.75 0.85
N ASP A 385 2.74 4.27 0.50
CA ASP A 385 1.59 4.34 1.37
C ASP A 385 1.06 2.94 1.72
N THR A 386 0.47 2.82 2.91
CA THR A 386 -0.13 1.58 3.41
C THR A 386 -1.57 1.39 2.96
N SER A 387 -2.19 2.42 2.40
CA SER A 387 -3.53 2.38 1.83
C SER A 387 -3.75 3.55 0.86
N PHE A 388 -4.67 3.39 -0.08
CA PHE A 388 -5.19 4.48 -0.89
C PHE A 388 -6.44 5.05 -0.23
N GLN A 389 -6.34 6.25 0.33
CA GLN A 389 -7.45 6.90 1.03
C GLN A 389 -8.14 7.93 0.14
N HIS A 390 -9.32 7.58 -0.36
CA HIS A 390 -10.15 8.43 -1.21
C HIS A 390 -11.55 7.81 -1.37
N PRO A 391 -12.66 8.59 -1.34
CA PRO A 391 -14.01 8.07 -1.60
C PRO A 391 -14.22 7.76 -3.09
N LEU A 392 -13.73 6.60 -3.55
CA LEU A 392 -13.70 6.24 -4.97
C LEU A 392 -15.08 5.91 -5.57
N PHE A 393 -15.91 5.22 -4.79
CA PHE A 393 -17.09 4.54 -5.34
C PHE A 393 -18.42 5.03 -4.72
N GLY A 394 -18.41 6.17 -4.03
CA GLY A 394 -19.57 6.73 -3.35
C GLY A 394 -19.53 6.53 -1.83
N GLU A 395 -20.55 7.02 -1.14
CA GLU A 395 -20.62 7.07 0.34
C GLU A 395 -20.83 5.69 0.98
N ASP A 396 -21.51 4.77 0.27
CA ASP A 396 -21.80 3.41 0.76
C ASP A 396 -20.63 2.42 0.58
N ALA A 397 -19.53 2.88 -0.02
CA ALA A 397 -18.34 2.08 -0.30
C ALA A 397 -17.16 2.45 0.60
N MET A 398 -16.14 1.59 0.61
CA MET A 398 -14.87 1.88 1.28
C MET A 398 -14.28 3.22 0.82
N SER A 399 -13.68 3.96 1.75
CA SER A 399 -12.85 5.14 1.44
C SER A 399 -11.36 4.88 1.62
N GLN A 400 -10.99 3.65 1.98
CA GLN A 400 -9.61 3.21 2.20
C GLN A 400 -9.40 1.86 1.53
N PHE A 401 -8.39 1.77 0.67
CA PHE A 401 -8.14 0.57 -0.12
C PHE A 401 -6.69 0.11 0.00
N ASP A 402 -6.49 -1.13 0.42
CA ASP A 402 -5.17 -1.76 0.45
C ASP A 402 -4.85 -2.42 -0.90
N THR A 403 -5.90 -2.78 -1.65
CA THR A 403 -5.83 -3.35 -2.98
C THR A 403 -6.92 -2.79 -3.88
N LEU A 404 -6.56 -2.44 -5.11
CA LEU A 404 -7.49 -2.09 -6.20
C LEU A 404 -7.15 -2.89 -7.45
N VAL A 405 -8.16 -3.23 -8.25
CA VAL A 405 -7.98 -3.89 -9.54
C VAL A 405 -8.24 -2.89 -10.66
N VAL A 406 -7.27 -2.78 -11.57
CA VAL A 406 -7.38 -2.00 -12.81
C VAL A 406 -7.67 -3.01 -13.92
N ASP A 407 -8.95 -3.31 -14.12
CA ASP A 407 -9.39 -4.38 -14.99
C ASP A 407 -9.50 -3.91 -16.44
N ALA A 408 -8.70 -4.52 -17.31
CA ALA A 408 -8.72 -4.31 -18.75
C ALA A 408 -9.92 -5.00 -19.41
N ARG A 409 -10.58 -5.92 -18.69
CA ARG A 409 -11.57 -6.87 -19.22
C ARG A 409 -10.96 -7.78 -20.28
N LEU A 410 -11.53 -8.97 -20.44
CA LEU A 410 -11.00 -9.98 -21.36
C LEU A 410 -12.03 -10.37 -22.41
N ASN A 411 -13.28 -10.53 -22.00
CA ASN A 411 -14.36 -10.99 -22.86
C ASN A 411 -15.30 -9.85 -23.20
N GLN A 412 -15.90 -9.91 -24.40
CA GLN A 412 -16.84 -8.89 -24.87
C GLN A 412 -16.23 -7.48 -24.76
N VAL A 413 -15.03 -7.30 -25.32
CA VAL A 413 -14.30 -6.02 -25.35
C VAL A 413 -14.03 -5.58 -26.77
N TRP A 414 -13.91 -4.27 -27.00
CA TRP A 414 -13.62 -3.75 -28.35
C TRP A 414 -12.22 -4.12 -28.84
N SER A 415 -11.25 -4.21 -27.93
CA SER A 415 -9.87 -4.61 -28.23
C SER A 415 -9.71 -6.11 -28.51
N TYR A 416 -10.80 -6.88 -28.60
CA TYR A 416 -10.75 -8.30 -28.92
C TYR A 416 -10.03 -8.54 -30.25
N GLY A 417 -8.90 -9.25 -30.21
CA GLY A 417 -8.01 -9.48 -31.35
C GLY A 417 -8.22 -10.83 -32.06
N GLY A 418 -9.15 -11.66 -31.59
CA GLY A 418 -9.29 -13.06 -32.00
C GLY A 418 -8.93 -14.04 -30.88
N GLY A 419 -9.01 -15.34 -31.11
CA GLY A 419 -8.70 -16.38 -30.12
C GLY A 419 -9.73 -17.51 -30.08
N SER A 420 -9.85 -18.22 -28.96
CA SER A 420 -10.75 -19.38 -28.81
C SER A 420 -12.24 -19.05 -28.72
N GLY A 421 -12.60 -17.77 -28.74
CA GLY A 421 -13.99 -17.32 -28.61
C GLY A 421 -14.63 -16.89 -29.93
N PRO A 422 -15.97 -16.69 -29.94
CA PRO A 422 -16.69 -16.21 -31.11
C PRO A 422 -16.12 -14.90 -31.67
N SER A 423 -16.16 -14.73 -32.99
CA SER A 423 -15.71 -13.49 -33.65
C SER A 423 -16.64 -12.29 -33.38
N ASP A 424 -17.85 -12.52 -32.86
CA ASP A 424 -18.82 -11.47 -32.55
C ASP A 424 -18.61 -10.81 -31.18
N GLN A 425 -17.63 -11.25 -30.37
CA GLN A 425 -17.38 -10.66 -29.06
C GLN A 425 -17.10 -9.16 -29.12
N ARG A 426 -16.33 -8.71 -30.12
CA ARG A 426 -16.07 -7.28 -30.34
C ARG A 426 -17.38 -6.49 -30.51
N ARG A 427 -18.37 -7.04 -31.23
CA ARG A 427 -19.67 -6.39 -31.49
C ARG A 427 -20.57 -6.32 -30.24
N ARG A 428 -20.27 -7.14 -29.23
CA ARG A 428 -20.99 -7.16 -27.95
C ARG A 428 -20.30 -6.31 -26.89
N GLY A 429 -19.21 -5.62 -27.24
CA GLY A 429 -18.42 -4.86 -26.29
C GLY A 429 -19.18 -3.72 -25.65
N GLN A 430 -19.46 -3.86 -24.36
CA GLN A 430 -20.17 -2.87 -23.55
C GLN A 430 -19.35 -2.38 -22.35
N ASN A 431 -18.41 -3.20 -21.85
CA ASN A 431 -17.56 -2.91 -20.68
C ASN A 431 -18.33 -2.62 -19.37
N THR A 432 -19.62 -2.95 -19.29
CA THR A 432 -20.48 -2.70 -18.12
C THR A 432 -21.02 -3.96 -17.44
N ARG A 433 -20.96 -5.13 -18.11
CA ARG A 433 -21.61 -6.37 -17.65
C ARG A 433 -21.23 -6.77 -16.23
N ASP A 434 -19.94 -6.83 -15.95
CA ASP A 434 -19.44 -7.24 -14.64
C ASP A 434 -19.89 -6.32 -13.53
N GLN A 435 -19.70 -5.01 -13.71
CA GLN A 435 -20.10 -4.03 -12.70
C GLN A 435 -21.62 -4.02 -12.53
N PHE A 436 -22.38 -4.16 -13.62
CA PHE A 436 -23.84 -4.27 -13.55
C PHE A 436 -24.29 -5.45 -12.67
N VAL A 437 -23.66 -6.62 -12.78
CA VAL A 437 -23.99 -7.77 -11.92
C VAL A 437 -23.59 -7.51 -10.47
N ALA A 438 -22.42 -6.89 -10.22
CA ALA A 438 -22.00 -6.53 -8.87
C ALA A 438 -22.96 -5.51 -8.22
N ASP A 439 -23.33 -4.45 -8.95
CA ASP A 439 -24.25 -3.42 -8.49
C ASP A 439 -25.64 -4.00 -8.18
N LEU A 440 -26.15 -4.90 -9.04
CA LEU A 440 -27.41 -5.60 -8.76
C LEU A 440 -27.32 -6.45 -7.50
N GLN A 441 -26.20 -7.15 -7.27
CA GLN A 441 -26.02 -7.90 -6.04
C GLN A 441 -26.07 -6.99 -4.81
N ASN A 442 -25.42 -5.82 -4.86
CA ASN A 442 -25.43 -4.84 -3.78
C ASN A 442 -26.86 -4.31 -3.54
N GLN A 443 -27.61 -4.01 -4.60
CA GLN A 443 -29.01 -3.58 -4.48
C GLN A 443 -29.95 -4.65 -3.90
N MET A 444 -29.63 -5.93 -4.07
CA MET A 444 -30.35 -7.04 -3.45
C MET A 444 -29.99 -7.26 -1.97
N GLY A 445 -29.11 -6.42 -1.39
CA GLY A 445 -28.63 -6.57 -0.01
C GLY A 445 -27.46 -7.55 0.13
N GLY A 446 -26.86 -7.97 -0.99
CA GLY A 446 -25.62 -8.73 -1.00
C GLY A 446 -24.38 -7.84 -0.95
N PHE A 447 -23.22 -8.48 -1.08
CA PHE A 447 -21.92 -7.80 -1.06
C PHE A 447 -21.12 -8.19 -2.30
N ALA A 448 -20.80 -7.23 -3.14
CA ALA A 448 -20.01 -7.38 -4.34
C ALA A 448 -19.14 -6.14 -4.57
N PRO A 449 -18.05 -6.26 -5.36
CA PRO A 449 -17.16 -5.13 -5.64
C PRO A 449 -17.85 -3.90 -6.20
N HIS A 450 -17.59 -2.75 -5.59
CA HIS A 450 -17.86 -1.47 -6.21
C HIS A 450 -16.77 -1.14 -7.24
N GLY A 451 -17.14 -0.42 -8.30
CA GLY A 451 -16.22 -0.06 -9.37
C GLY A 451 -16.71 1.07 -10.25
N ILE A 452 -15.76 1.77 -10.89
CA ILE A 452 -16.02 2.84 -11.85
C ILE A 452 -15.16 2.67 -13.10
N HIS A 453 -15.58 3.30 -14.20
CA HIS A 453 -14.72 3.46 -15.36
C HIS A 453 -13.69 4.55 -15.15
N VAL A 454 -12.45 4.27 -15.56
CA VAL A 454 -11.36 5.25 -15.58
C VAL A 454 -10.61 5.21 -16.91
N HIS A 455 -10.08 6.36 -17.31
CA HIS A 455 -9.04 6.44 -18.33
C HIS A 455 -7.70 6.14 -17.68
N VAL A 456 -6.97 5.14 -18.16
CA VAL A 456 -5.66 4.79 -17.59
C VAL A 456 -4.54 5.42 -18.41
N TYR A 457 -3.52 5.91 -17.71
CA TYR A 457 -2.27 6.39 -18.29
C TYR A 457 -1.10 5.67 -17.63
N ILE A 458 -0.09 5.26 -18.40
CA ILE A 458 1.13 4.64 -17.89
C ILE A 458 2.32 5.44 -18.39
N ASN A 459 3.05 6.09 -17.49
CA ASN A 459 4.15 7.00 -17.83
C ASN A 459 3.75 8.05 -18.88
N GLY A 460 2.54 8.59 -18.77
CA GLY A 460 1.98 9.60 -19.68
C GLY A 460 1.36 9.06 -20.97
N LEU A 461 1.55 7.77 -21.29
CA LEU A 461 0.85 7.15 -22.43
C LEU A 461 -0.56 6.74 -22.04
N TYR A 462 -1.54 7.11 -22.85
CA TYR A 462 -2.92 6.63 -22.70
C TYR A 462 -3.01 5.13 -22.96
N TRP A 463 -3.58 4.41 -22.00
CA TRP A 463 -3.75 2.96 -21.98
C TRP A 463 -5.22 2.53 -22.20
N GLY A 464 -6.11 3.49 -22.45
CA GLY A 464 -7.52 3.24 -22.71
C GLY A 464 -8.38 3.09 -21.45
N LEU A 465 -9.66 2.87 -21.70
CA LEU A 465 -10.69 2.63 -20.69
C LEU A 465 -10.42 1.35 -19.90
N HIS A 466 -10.51 1.42 -18.57
CA HIS A 466 -10.51 0.26 -17.67
C HIS A 466 -11.67 0.39 -16.67
N THR A 467 -12.00 -0.72 -16.00
CA THR A 467 -12.77 -0.66 -14.76
C THR A 467 -11.79 -0.64 -13.58
N LEU A 468 -11.84 0.39 -12.74
CA LEU A 468 -11.18 0.40 -11.45
C LEU A 468 -12.18 -0.12 -10.42
N HIS A 469 -11.88 -1.20 -9.71
CA HIS A 469 -12.83 -1.80 -8.77
C HIS A 469 -12.15 -2.49 -7.58
N GLU A 470 -12.96 -2.75 -6.56
CA GLU A 470 -12.57 -3.50 -5.35
C GLU A 470 -12.27 -4.97 -5.65
N ARG A 471 -11.58 -5.63 -4.73
CA ARG A 471 -11.36 -7.07 -4.75
C ARG A 471 -12.00 -7.68 -3.50
N PRO A 472 -12.83 -8.75 -3.61
CA PRO A 472 -13.42 -9.44 -2.45
C PRO A 472 -12.38 -10.26 -1.67
N ASP A 473 -11.33 -9.61 -1.16
CA ASP A 473 -10.36 -10.20 -0.26
C ASP A 473 -10.69 -9.88 1.21
N GLU A 474 -9.81 -10.27 2.12
CA GLU A 474 -10.02 -10.17 3.57
C GLU A 474 -10.26 -8.74 4.07
N HIS A 475 -9.70 -7.76 3.36
CA HIS A 475 -9.88 -6.34 3.68
C HIS A 475 -11.29 -5.87 3.29
N PHE A 476 -11.74 -6.23 2.07
CA PHE A 476 -13.11 -6.00 1.62
C PHE A 476 -14.11 -6.64 2.59
N THR A 477 -13.89 -7.89 2.97
CA THR A 477 -14.86 -8.61 3.82
C THR A 477 -14.93 -8.01 5.22
N ALA A 478 -13.79 -7.67 5.83
CA ALA A 478 -13.77 -7.04 7.14
C ALA A 478 -14.47 -5.68 7.15
N HIS A 479 -14.35 -4.90 6.06
CA HIS A 479 -15.05 -3.63 5.97
C HIS A 479 -16.57 -3.80 5.92
N TYR A 480 -17.08 -4.63 5.01
CA TYR A 480 -18.52 -4.72 4.77
C TYR A 480 -19.25 -5.64 5.77
N LEU A 481 -18.55 -6.60 6.39
CA LEU A 481 -19.13 -7.58 7.31
C LEU A 481 -18.67 -7.41 8.77
N GLY A 482 -17.76 -6.46 9.05
CA GLY A 482 -17.19 -6.20 10.36
C GLY A 482 -16.08 -7.19 10.76
N GLY A 483 -15.51 -7.01 11.95
CA GLY A 483 -14.37 -7.81 12.43
C GLY A 483 -13.02 -7.34 11.85
N SER A 484 -11.98 -8.12 12.09
CA SER A 484 -10.63 -7.93 11.56
C SER A 484 -10.40 -8.77 10.30
N LYS A 485 -9.42 -8.40 9.47
CA LYS A 485 -9.10 -9.17 8.25
C LYS A 485 -8.61 -10.59 8.57
N GLU A 486 -7.99 -10.78 9.73
CA GLU A 486 -7.52 -12.06 10.25
C GLU A 486 -8.68 -13.01 10.61
N ASP A 487 -9.89 -12.49 10.77
CA ASP A 487 -11.09 -13.29 11.06
C ASP A 487 -11.66 -14.02 9.83
N TYR A 488 -11.16 -13.75 8.62
CA TYR A 488 -11.80 -14.22 7.39
C TYR A 488 -11.04 -15.31 6.65
N ASP A 489 -11.73 -16.44 6.42
CA ASP A 489 -11.42 -17.37 5.34
C ASP A 489 -12.03 -16.81 4.04
N VAL A 490 -11.23 -16.65 2.99
CA VAL A 490 -11.70 -16.18 1.68
C VAL A 490 -11.31 -17.17 0.58
N MET A 491 -12.30 -17.61 -0.19
CA MET A 491 -12.16 -18.58 -1.28
C MET A 491 -12.53 -17.95 -2.62
N LYS A 492 -11.93 -18.44 -3.71
CA LYS A 492 -12.37 -18.04 -5.07
C LYS A 492 -12.33 -19.19 -6.05
N HIS A 493 -13.23 -19.19 -7.03
CA HIS A 493 -13.33 -20.13 -8.16
C HIS A 493 -13.50 -21.63 -7.83
N ARG A 494 -12.64 -22.20 -6.97
CA ARG A 494 -12.54 -23.63 -6.65
C ARG A 494 -12.20 -23.80 -5.16
N LYS A 495 -12.60 -24.94 -4.59
CA LYS A 495 -12.34 -25.30 -3.18
C LYS A 495 -10.86 -25.30 -2.73
N SER A 496 -9.92 -25.28 -3.68
CA SER A 496 -8.47 -25.30 -3.42
C SER A 496 -7.81 -23.92 -3.51
N THR A 497 -8.53 -22.89 -3.95
CA THR A 497 -7.94 -21.57 -4.18
C THR A 497 -8.33 -20.64 -3.04
N VAL A 498 -7.48 -20.65 -2.01
CA VAL A 498 -7.55 -19.78 -0.84
C VAL A 498 -6.97 -18.41 -1.21
N VAL A 499 -7.68 -17.35 -0.85
CA VAL A 499 -7.24 -15.96 -0.97
C VAL A 499 -6.68 -15.47 0.37
N SER A 500 -7.38 -15.78 1.46
CA SER A 500 -6.96 -15.54 2.84
C SER A 500 -7.47 -16.67 3.75
N GLY A 501 -6.83 -16.85 4.91
CA GLY A 501 -7.17 -17.91 5.87
C GLY A 501 -6.84 -19.30 5.34
N ASN A 502 -7.81 -20.21 5.43
CA ASN A 502 -7.68 -21.59 4.97
C ASN A 502 -9.03 -22.12 4.41
N ASN A 503 -9.09 -23.40 4.04
CA ASN A 503 -10.27 -24.00 3.43
C ASN A 503 -11.04 -24.98 4.34
N ARG A 504 -10.75 -25.03 5.64
CA ARG A 504 -11.40 -25.95 6.59
C ARG A 504 -12.90 -25.70 6.66
N SER A 505 -13.29 -24.44 6.85
CA SER A 505 -14.70 -24.01 6.94
C SER A 505 -15.44 -24.26 5.61
N TYR A 506 -14.76 -24.14 4.47
CA TYR A 506 -15.35 -24.43 3.16
C TYR A 506 -15.55 -25.94 2.96
N ASN A 507 -14.60 -26.77 3.42
CA ASN A 507 -14.74 -28.22 3.40
C ASN A 507 -15.87 -28.70 4.32
N ALA A 508 -16.14 -28.01 5.44
CA ALA A 508 -17.30 -28.27 6.29
C ALA A 508 -18.63 -28.00 5.54
N LEU A 509 -18.72 -26.89 4.79
CA LEU A 509 -19.88 -26.63 3.92
C LEU A 509 -20.06 -27.71 2.85
N ILE A 510 -18.99 -28.15 2.19
CA ILE A 510 -19.04 -29.24 1.21
C ILE A 510 -19.55 -30.54 1.87
N ALA A 511 -19.05 -30.88 3.06
CA ALA A 511 -19.46 -32.07 3.77
C ALA A 511 -20.93 -32.01 4.21
N ALA A 512 -21.40 -30.85 4.68
CA ALA A 512 -22.80 -30.63 5.04
C ALA A 512 -23.73 -30.80 3.84
N THR A 513 -23.39 -30.17 2.71
CA THR A 513 -24.20 -30.21 1.47
C THR A 513 -24.16 -31.53 0.71
N SER A 514 -23.22 -32.42 1.04
CA SER A 514 -23.12 -33.78 0.46
C SER A 514 -24.07 -34.79 1.11
N LYS A 515 -24.71 -34.44 2.23
CA LYS A 515 -25.68 -35.29 2.93
C LYS A 515 -27.04 -35.31 2.21
N ASN A 516 -27.93 -36.22 2.61
CA ASN A 516 -29.32 -36.15 2.18
C ASN A 516 -30.04 -34.98 2.88
N LEU A 517 -30.28 -33.89 2.14
CA LEU A 517 -30.86 -32.66 2.66
C LEU A 517 -32.39 -32.66 2.75
N SER A 518 -33.08 -33.78 2.48
CA SER A 518 -34.54 -33.85 2.62
C SER A 518 -35.03 -33.71 4.06
N GLY A 519 -34.17 -33.97 5.05
CA GLY A 519 -34.48 -33.86 6.48
C GLY A 519 -34.04 -32.55 7.12
N VAL A 520 -34.78 -32.11 8.14
CA VAL A 520 -34.57 -30.84 8.87
C VAL A 520 -33.16 -30.75 9.47
N SER A 521 -32.67 -31.79 10.15
CA SER A 521 -31.35 -31.76 10.81
C SER A 521 -30.19 -31.58 9.83
N ALA A 522 -30.28 -32.18 8.63
CA ALA A 522 -29.24 -32.05 7.62
C ALA A 522 -29.24 -30.64 6.98
N TYR A 523 -30.42 -30.07 6.77
CA TYR A 523 -30.57 -28.70 6.28
C TYR A 523 -30.09 -27.67 7.32
N SER A 524 -30.43 -27.85 8.60
CA SER A 524 -29.94 -27.00 9.69
C SER A 524 -28.41 -27.00 9.79
N ALA A 525 -27.75 -28.14 9.55
CA ALA A 525 -26.30 -28.21 9.48
C ALA A 525 -25.71 -27.37 8.31
N VAL A 526 -26.44 -27.20 7.21
CA VAL A 526 -26.03 -26.28 6.13
C VAL A 526 -26.30 -24.84 6.53
N GLN A 527 -27.44 -24.53 7.15
CA GLN A 527 -27.75 -23.18 7.67
C GLN A 527 -26.75 -22.68 8.71
N GLN A 528 -26.03 -23.59 9.40
CA GLN A 528 -24.92 -23.24 10.30
C GLN A 528 -23.62 -22.86 9.57
N GLN A 529 -23.51 -23.19 8.28
CA GLN A 529 -22.31 -22.96 7.49
C GLN A 529 -22.53 -21.89 6.40
N LEU A 530 -23.76 -21.74 5.91
CA LEU A 530 -24.11 -20.91 4.76
C LEU A 530 -25.21 -19.91 5.14
N ASP A 531 -25.04 -18.66 4.73
CA ASP A 531 -26.10 -17.67 4.78
C ASP A 531 -27.07 -17.98 3.63
N VAL A 532 -28.13 -18.74 3.94
CA VAL A 532 -28.97 -19.33 2.90
C VAL A 532 -29.76 -18.28 2.12
N THR A 533 -30.23 -17.22 2.78
CA THR A 533 -30.96 -16.12 2.12
C THR A 533 -30.04 -15.40 1.14
N ASN A 534 -28.86 -14.95 1.61
CA ASN A 534 -27.89 -14.28 0.75
C ASN A 534 -27.41 -15.18 -0.41
N PHE A 535 -27.29 -16.49 -0.16
CA PHE A 535 -26.96 -17.47 -1.18
C PHE A 535 -28.07 -17.61 -2.23
N ILE A 536 -29.35 -17.60 -1.83
CA ILE A 536 -30.49 -17.63 -2.76
C ILE A 536 -30.47 -16.39 -3.65
N ASP A 537 -30.28 -15.20 -3.09
CA ASP A 537 -30.19 -13.95 -3.85
C ASP A 537 -29.07 -14.00 -4.89
N TYR A 538 -27.88 -14.46 -4.48
CA TYR A 538 -26.74 -14.66 -5.38
C TYR A 538 -27.05 -15.66 -6.52
N MET A 539 -27.77 -16.75 -6.22
CA MET A 539 -28.16 -17.74 -7.22
C MET A 539 -29.20 -17.16 -8.20
N LEU A 540 -30.23 -16.48 -7.69
CA LEU A 540 -31.27 -15.84 -8.49
C LEU A 540 -30.68 -14.80 -9.43
N LEU A 541 -29.77 -13.97 -8.94
CA LEU A 541 -29.06 -12.99 -9.76
C LEU A 541 -28.35 -13.66 -10.94
N ASN A 542 -27.54 -14.70 -10.68
CA ASN A 542 -26.80 -15.40 -11.74
C ASN A 542 -27.71 -16.12 -12.75
N PHE A 543 -28.87 -16.59 -12.31
CA PHE A 543 -29.90 -17.13 -13.20
C PHE A 543 -30.57 -16.04 -14.03
N TYR A 544 -30.93 -14.92 -13.41
CA TYR A 544 -31.58 -13.78 -14.06
C TYR A 544 -30.71 -13.21 -15.19
N VAL A 545 -29.42 -13.03 -14.94
CA VAL A 545 -28.48 -12.50 -15.95
C VAL A 545 -27.98 -13.56 -16.94
N GLY A 546 -28.41 -14.82 -16.79
CA GLY A 546 -28.05 -15.93 -17.66
C GLY A 546 -26.55 -16.23 -17.66
N ASN A 547 -25.91 -16.32 -16.48
CA ASN A 547 -24.45 -16.47 -16.38
C ASN A 547 -23.94 -17.83 -16.89
N THR A 548 -23.46 -17.82 -18.13
CA THR A 548 -23.05 -19.04 -18.85
C THR A 548 -21.65 -19.55 -18.50
N ASP A 549 -20.77 -18.73 -17.90
CA ASP A 549 -19.40 -19.13 -17.56
C ASP A 549 -19.17 -19.16 -16.03
N TRP A 550 -20.11 -19.81 -15.34
CA TRP A 550 -20.18 -19.96 -13.90
C TRP A 550 -20.87 -21.32 -13.60
N SER A 551 -20.68 -22.05 -12.51
CA SER A 551 -19.99 -21.70 -11.25
C SER A 551 -18.74 -22.53 -10.99
N HIS A 552 -18.24 -23.24 -12.00
CA HIS A 552 -16.97 -23.98 -11.89
C HIS A 552 -15.75 -23.03 -11.68
N GLN A 553 -15.93 -21.73 -11.99
CA GLN A 553 -15.08 -20.59 -11.69
C GLN A 553 -15.97 -19.33 -11.51
N ASN A 554 -15.37 -18.13 -11.47
CA ASN A 554 -16.06 -16.83 -11.49
C ASN A 554 -16.97 -16.54 -10.28
N TRP A 555 -16.40 -16.69 -9.09
CA TRP A 555 -17.03 -16.31 -7.82
C TRP A 555 -15.97 -16.17 -6.73
N TYR A 556 -16.30 -15.35 -5.73
CA TYR A 556 -15.61 -15.30 -4.44
C TYR A 556 -16.58 -15.71 -3.33
N ALA A 557 -16.05 -16.14 -2.19
CA ALA A 557 -16.84 -16.38 -1.00
C ALA A 557 -16.02 -16.08 0.26
N SER A 558 -16.68 -15.62 1.32
CA SER A 558 -16.04 -15.28 2.59
C SER A 558 -16.76 -15.92 3.78
N PHE A 559 -16.01 -16.23 4.84
CA PHE A 559 -16.50 -16.80 6.08
C PHE A 559 -15.72 -16.24 7.27
N ASN A 560 -16.41 -15.64 8.23
CA ASN A 560 -15.79 -15.20 9.48
C ASN A 560 -15.63 -16.40 10.43
N HIS A 561 -14.40 -16.90 10.60
CA HIS A 561 -14.11 -18.06 11.43
C HIS A 561 -13.98 -17.79 12.93
N ASN A 562 -13.98 -16.51 13.32
CA ASN A 562 -13.88 -16.07 14.71
C ASN A 562 -15.24 -15.68 15.30
N SER A 563 -16.29 -15.70 14.47
CA SER A 563 -17.67 -15.48 14.91
C SER A 563 -18.44 -16.79 15.01
N PRO A 564 -19.16 -17.07 16.12
CA PRO A 564 -20.07 -18.21 16.20
C PRO A 564 -21.24 -18.10 15.21
N GLU A 565 -21.52 -16.89 14.73
CA GLU A 565 -22.50 -16.59 13.69
C GLU A 565 -21.87 -16.58 12.28
N GLY A 566 -20.60 -16.97 12.15
CA GLY A 566 -19.90 -17.08 10.88
C GLY A 566 -20.67 -17.96 9.89
N ARG A 567 -20.94 -17.41 8.70
CA ARG A 567 -21.60 -18.08 7.58
C ARG A 567 -20.94 -17.70 6.27
N TRP A 568 -20.91 -18.62 5.31
CA TRP A 568 -20.41 -18.38 3.97
C TRP A 568 -21.35 -17.41 3.25
N ARG A 569 -20.78 -16.38 2.64
CA ARG A 569 -21.44 -15.46 1.71
C ARG A 569 -20.72 -15.47 0.37
N PHE A 570 -21.45 -15.40 -0.73
CA PHE A 570 -20.88 -15.42 -2.08
C PHE A 570 -20.88 -14.02 -2.69
N HIS A 571 -19.83 -13.71 -3.43
CA HIS A 571 -19.60 -12.41 -4.04
C HIS A 571 -19.44 -12.57 -5.55
N SER A 572 -20.15 -11.73 -6.32
CA SER A 572 -20.03 -11.65 -7.77
C SER A 572 -18.58 -11.35 -8.18
N TRP A 573 -18.12 -12.04 -9.21
CA TRP A 573 -16.78 -11.86 -9.76
C TRP A 573 -16.70 -12.38 -11.19
N ASP A 574 -16.09 -11.61 -12.10
CA ASP A 574 -15.80 -12.03 -13.48
C ASP A 574 -17.06 -12.51 -14.23
N ALA A 575 -18.09 -11.66 -14.22
CA ALA A 575 -19.41 -11.97 -14.76
C ALA A 575 -19.56 -11.50 -16.23
N GLU A 576 -18.52 -11.66 -17.05
CA GLU A 576 -18.51 -11.11 -18.42
C GLU A 576 -19.43 -11.88 -19.39
N HIS A 577 -19.75 -13.13 -19.07
CA HIS A 577 -20.54 -14.04 -19.90
C HIS A 577 -22.04 -14.08 -19.54
N VAL A 578 -22.60 -12.88 -19.29
CA VAL A 578 -24.00 -12.61 -18.96
C VAL A 578 -24.70 -11.78 -20.04
N LEU A 579 -26.03 -11.81 -20.08
CA LEU A 579 -26.85 -10.98 -20.98
C LEU A 579 -26.38 -11.03 -22.44
N LYS A 580 -26.02 -12.22 -22.95
CA LYS A 580 -25.62 -12.42 -24.35
C LYS A 580 -26.82 -12.75 -25.23
N GLY A 581 -27.81 -13.46 -24.69
CA GLY A 581 -29.09 -13.72 -25.34
C GLY A 581 -30.22 -13.93 -24.34
N ILE A 582 -31.45 -13.64 -24.78
CA ILE A 582 -32.67 -13.78 -23.96
C ILE A 582 -33.00 -15.23 -23.56
N ASN A 583 -32.34 -16.21 -24.19
CA ASN A 583 -32.55 -17.64 -23.97
C ASN A 583 -31.40 -18.30 -23.20
N ASP A 584 -30.40 -17.52 -22.74
CA ASP A 584 -29.29 -18.07 -21.96
C ASP A 584 -29.83 -18.60 -20.62
N ASN A 585 -29.67 -19.90 -20.37
CA ASN A 585 -30.23 -20.56 -19.20
C ASN A 585 -29.16 -21.39 -18.47
N SER A 586 -28.96 -21.10 -17.19
CA SER A 586 -27.99 -21.79 -16.33
C SER A 586 -28.60 -22.48 -15.10
N VAL A 587 -29.94 -22.60 -15.01
CA VAL A 587 -30.61 -23.17 -13.82
C VAL A 587 -30.31 -24.67 -13.59
N GLY A 588 -29.93 -25.38 -14.65
CA GLY A 588 -29.62 -26.82 -14.60
C GLY A 588 -28.16 -27.14 -14.23
N LYS A 589 -27.29 -26.14 -14.05
CA LYS A 589 -25.88 -26.38 -13.75
C LYS A 589 -25.69 -27.06 -12.39
N ASN A 590 -24.65 -27.87 -12.28
CA ASN A 590 -24.38 -28.70 -11.11
C ASN A 590 -22.88 -28.96 -10.94
N ASN A 591 -22.10 -27.91 -10.73
CA ASN A 591 -20.65 -28.04 -10.53
C ASN A 591 -20.34 -28.42 -9.07
N ALA A 592 -19.61 -29.51 -8.87
CA ALA A 592 -19.27 -30.02 -7.54
C ALA A 592 -18.48 -28.99 -6.71
N ALA A 593 -18.75 -28.95 -5.39
CA ALA A 593 -18.07 -28.06 -4.43
C ALA A 593 -18.11 -26.56 -4.81
N SER A 594 -19.19 -26.13 -5.43
CA SER A 594 -19.40 -24.76 -5.92
C SER A 594 -20.87 -24.35 -5.76
N PRO A 595 -21.23 -23.06 -5.96
CA PRO A 595 -22.60 -22.56 -5.79
C PRO A 595 -23.68 -23.43 -6.45
N THR A 596 -23.53 -23.75 -7.73
CA THR A 596 -24.57 -24.52 -8.44
C THR A 596 -24.74 -25.93 -7.86
N GLY A 597 -23.66 -26.58 -7.42
CA GLY A 597 -23.73 -27.88 -6.75
C GLY A 597 -24.44 -27.80 -5.39
N PHE A 598 -24.15 -26.78 -4.59
CA PHE A 598 -24.83 -26.56 -3.32
C PHE A 598 -26.33 -26.33 -3.52
N HIS A 599 -26.70 -25.51 -4.50
CA HIS A 599 -28.10 -25.27 -4.87
C HIS A 599 -28.81 -26.57 -5.28
N GLN A 600 -28.22 -27.41 -6.14
CA GLN A 600 -28.85 -28.68 -6.53
C GLN A 600 -29.05 -29.63 -5.34
N SER A 601 -28.12 -29.66 -4.38
CA SER A 601 -28.32 -30.42 -3.14
C SER A 601 -29.46 -29.84 -2.30
N LEU A 602 -29.50 -28.51 -2.11
CA LEU A 602 -30.46 -27.81 -1.27
C LEU A 602 -31.91 -27.92 -1.78
N LYS A 603 -32.10 -28.02 -3.09
CA LYS A 603 -33.41 -28.26 -3.72
C LYS A 603 -34.12 -29.54 -3.26
N ARG A 604 -33.46 -30.45 -2.54
CA ARG A 604 -34.10 -31.63 -1.94
C ARG A 604 -34.89 -31.30 -0.67
N ASN A 605 -34.65 -30.12 -0.08
CA ASN A 605 -35.31 -29.68 1.13
C ASN A 605 -36.55 -28.81 0.80
N LYS A 606 -37.67 -29.05 1.48
CA LYS A 606 -38.92 -28.33 1.21
C LYS A 606 -38.89 -26.87 1.70
N GLU A 607 -38.23 -26.59 2.81
CA GLU A 607 -38.06 -25.24 3.36
C GLU A 607 -37.23 -24.38 2.41
N TYR A 608 -36.11 -24.91 1.92
CA TYR A 608 -35.30 -24.23 0.90
C TYR A 608 -36.09 -23.95 -0.38
N GLN A 609 -36.92 -24.88 -0.84
CA GLN A 609 -37.76 -24.67 -2.04
C GLN A 609 -38.77 -23.54 -1.85
N VAL A 610 -39.36 -23.42 -0.66
CA VAL A 610 -40.30 -22.33 -0.34
C VAL A 610 -39.54 -21.01 -0.30
N LEU A 611 -38.45 -20.94 0.47
CA LEU A 611 -37.62 -19.74 0.58
C LEU A 611 -37.01 -19.29 -0.76
N PHE A 612 -36.73 -20.21 -1.68
CA PHE A 612 -36.24 -19.86 -3.03
C PHE A 612 -37.36 -19.36 -3.96
N GLY A 613 -38.61 -19.75 -3.68
CA GLY A 613 -39.77 -19.33 -4.47
C GLY A 613 -40.40 -18.02 -3.99
N ASP A 614 -40.23 -17.72 -2.70
CA ASP A 614 -40.50 -16.41 -2.08
C ASP A 614 -39.49 -15.36 -2.56
#